data_AF-A0A0Q4NWL5-F1
#
_entry.id   AF-A0A0Q4NWL5-F1
#
_cell.length_a   1.000
_cell.length_b   1.000
_cell.length_c   1.000
_cell.angle_alpha   90.00
_cell.angle_beta   90.00
_cell.angle_gamma   90.00
#
_symmetry.space_group_name_H-M   'P 1'
#
loop_
_entity.id
_entity.type
_entity.pdbx_description
1 polymer ?
#
loop_
_entity_poly.entity_id
_entity_poly.type
_entity_poly.pdbx_seq_one_letter_code
_entity_poly.pdbx_strand_id
1 'polypeptide(L)'
;MGHEPIGIAADKKSALRHASEAEIALVDLNLRDGPTGIEIGKILAQTHGASVIFLTANPAQLGAGVPGTIGVVSKPIAERDLREVVDYAMAKRAEADARPPRRLRLFDWPGGGTQQAT
;
A
#
# COMPACT_ATOMS: atom_id res chain seq x y z
N MET A 1 -7.47 9.51 -16.73
CA MET A 1 -8.02 10.30 -15.61
C MET A 1 -8.81 9.34 -14.76
N GLY A 2 -8.79 9.38 -13.42
CA GLY A 2 -9.78 8.58 -12.69
C GLY A 2 -9.51 8.16 -11.25
N HIS A 3 -8.39 8.53 -10.64
CA HIS A 3 -8.18 8.25 -9.21
C HIS A 3 -8.06 9.58 -8.47
N GLU A 4 -9.09 9.91 -7.70
CA GLU A 4 -9.09 11.11 -6.87
C GLU A 4 -8.57 10.73 -5.48
N PRO A 5 -7.45 11.29 -5.02
CA PRO A 5 -6.96 10.99 -3.69
C PRO A 5 -7.99 11.46 -2.67
N ILE A 6 -8.57 10.51 -1.93
CA ILE A 6 -9.56 10.78 -0.86
C ILE A 6 -8.99 11.64 0.29
N GLY A 7 -7.66 11.79 0.33
CA GLY A 7 -6.95 12.69 1.24
C GLY A 7 -5.43 12.49 1.18
N ILE A 8 -4.67 13.57 1.42
CA ILE A 8 -3.23 13.50 1.67
C ILE A 8 -3.01 13.60 3.17
N ALA A 9 -2.55 12.51 3.78
CA ALA A 9 -2.21 12.48 5.19
C ALA A 9 -0.71 12.70 5.39
N ALA A 10 -0.35 13.73 6.18
CA ALA A 10 1.04 14.05 6.50
C ALA A 10 1.52 13.43 7.81
N ASP A 11 0.61 12.87 8.61
CA ASP A 11 0.83 12.29 9.93
C ASP A 11 -0.13 11.13 10.22
N LYS A 12 0.16 10.34 11.25
CA LYS A 12 -0.69 9.20 11.66
C LYS A 12 -2.16 9.60 11.93
N LYS A 13 -2.38 10.74 12.59
CA LYS A 13 -3.73 11.15 13.01
C LYS A 13 -4.62 11.50 11.82
N SER A 14 -4.06 12.15 10.79
CA SER A 14 -4.74 12.44 9.54
C SER A 14 -4.98 11.19 8.70
N ALA A 15 -4.01 10.28 8.65
CA ALA A 15 -4.16 9.01 7.94
C ALA A 15 -5.33 8.19 8.49
N LEU A 16 -5.45 8.10 9.82
CA LEU A 16 -6.50 7.34 10.49
C LEU A 16 -7.90 7.94 10.33
N ARG A 17 -8.03 9.24 10.05
CA ARG A 17 -9.35 9.85 9.79
C ARG A 17 -9.96 9.40 8.47
N HIS A 18 -9.13 9.15 7.46
CA HIS A 18 -9.58 8.71 6.14
C HIS A 18 -9.47 7.18 5.97
N ALA A 19 -8.94 6.48 6.96
CA ALA A 19 -8.68 5.05 6.92
C ALA A 19 -9.92 4.19 6.64
N SER A 20 -11.10 4.60 7.15
CA SER A 20 -12.36 3.88 6.94
C SER A 20 -12.89 3.97 5.50
N GLU A 21 -12.51 5.02 4.77
CA GLU A 21 -12.94 5.25 3.38
C GLU A 21 -11.84 4.86 2.37
N ALA A 22 -10.64 4.53 2.85
CA ALA A 22 -9.49 4.21 2.03
C ALA A 22 -9.57 2.79 1.48
N GLU A 23 -9.78 2.66 0.17
CA GLU A 23 -9.63 1.38 -0.52
C GLU A 23 -8.16 1.06 -0.82
N ILE A 24 -7.40 2.08 -1.22
CA ILE A 24 -5.96 2.00 -1.49
C ILE A 24 -5.26 3.09 -0.71
N ALA A 25 -4.12 2.75 -0.10
CA ALA A 25 -3.27 3.71 0.60
C ALA A 25 -1.81 3.62 0.14
N LEU A 26 -1.28 4.76 -0.27
CA LEU A 26 0.14 4.96 -0.55
C LEU A 26 0.81 5.56 0.68
N VAL A 27 1.67 4.80 1.35
CA VAL A 27 2.21 5.18 2.67
C VAL A 27 3.71 5.39 2.60
N ASP A 28 4.20 6.58 2.93
CA ASP A 28 5.63 6.78 3.18
C ASP A 28 6.01 6.22 4.56
N LEU A 29 7.19 5.61 4.66
CA LEU A 29 7.73 5.15 5.94
C LEU A 29 8.16 6.30 6.83
N ASN A 30 8.77 7.33 6.25
CA ASN A 30 9.30 8.48 6.97
C ASN A 30 8.37 9.67 6.74
N LEU A 31 7.45 9.86 7.67
CA LEU A 31 6.52 10.99 7.70
C LEU A 31 7.08 12.12 8.56
N ARG A 32 6.38 13.26 8.59
CA ARG A 32 6.81 14.45 9.35
C ARG A 32 6.92 14.18 10.86
N ASP A 33 6.17 13.21 11.36
CA ASP A 33 6.14 12.77 12.75
C ASP A 33 7.13 11.62 13.06
N GLY A 34 7.96 11.23 12.10
CA GLY A 34 8.99 10.19 12.24
C GLY A 34 8.67 8.90 11.47
N PRO A 35 9.25 7.74 11.86
CA PRO A 35 9.08 6.47 11.16
C PRO A 35 7.72 5.79 11.48
N THR A 36 6.64 6.56 11.48
CA THR A 36 5.27 6.11 11.82
C THR A 36 4.59 5.36 10.68
N GLY A 37 5.12 5.47 9.45
CA GLY A 37 4.51 4.90 8.24
C GLY A 37 4.28 3.40 8.29
N ILE A 38 5.20 2.64 8.88
CA ILE A 38 5.06 1.17 9.04
C ILE A 38 3.80 0.85 9.86
N GLU A 39 3.62 1.56 10.98
CA GLU A 39 2.48 1.33 11.87
C GLU A 39 1.16 1.74 11.21
N ILE A 40 1.15 2.88 10.49
CA ILE A 40 -0.01 3.33 9.72
C ILE A 40 -0.40 2.28 8.67
N GLY A 41 0.56 1.83 7.86
CA GLY A 41 0.29 0.82 6.83
C GLY A 41 -0.21 -0.50 7.43
N LYS A 42 0.29 -0.91 8.60
CA LYS A 42 -0.21 -2.08 9.32
C LYS A 42 -1.68 -1.92 9.73
N ILE A 43 -2.04 -0.77 10.32
CA ILE A 43 -3.41 -0.50 10.76
C ILE A 43 -4.37 -0.45 9.56
N LEU A 44 -3.98 0.25 8.49
CA LEU A 44 -4.79 0.34 7.27
C LEU A 44 -5.07 -1.03 6.66
N ALA A 45 -4.06 -1.88 6.55
CA ALA A 45 -4.22 -3.23 6.01
C ALA A 45 -5.03 -4.16 6.93
N GLN A 46 -4.68 -4.21 8.22
CA GLN A 46 -5.23 -5.23 9.12
C GLN A 46 -6.57 -4.83 9.76
N THR A 47 -6.76 -3.53 10.03
CA THR A 47 -7.96 -3.02 10.70
C THR A 47 -9.01 -2.55 9.71
N HIS A 48 -8.59 -1.94 8.60
CA HIS A 48 -9.52 -1.35 7.61
C HIS A 48 -9.63 -2.16 6.32
N GLY A 49 -8.81 -3.20 6.14
CA GLY A 49 -8.81 -4.01 4.92
C GLY A 49 -8.41 -3.20 3.68
N ALA A 50 -7.66 -2.11 3.86
CA ALA A 50 -7.19 -1.27 2.77
C ALA A 50 -6.00 -1.92 2.07
N SER A 51 -5.93 -1.74 0.75
CA SER A 51 -4.80 -2.17 -0.07
C SER A 51 -3.63 -1.20 0.10
N VAL A 52 -2.66 -1.56 0.94
CA VAL A 52 -1.54 -0.69 1.29
C VAL A 52 -0.32 -0.98 0.43
N ILE A 53 0.28 0.08 -0.12
CA ILE A 53 1.58 0.06 -0.80
C ILE A 53 2.48 1.11 -0.15
N PHE A 54 3.69 0.71 0.23
CA PHE A 54 4.66 1.65 0.77
C PHE A 54 5.41 2.38 -0.33
N LEU A 55 5.62 3.69 -0.15
CA LEU A 55 6.42 4.51 -1.06
C LEU A 55 7.53 5.22 -0.28
N THR A 56 8.76 4.72 -0.35
CA THR A 56 9.87 5.22 0.47
C THR A 56 11.18 5.34 -0.29
N ALA A 57 12.07 6.20 0.17
CA ALA A 57 13.46 6.21 -0.30
C ALA A 57 14.29 5.06 0.30
N ASN A 58 13.87 4.46 1.41
CA ASN A 58 14.61 3.42 2.12
C ASN A 58 13.75 2.17 2.38
N PRO A 59 13.58 1.28 1.38
CA PRO A 59 12.77 0.06 1.51
C PRO A 59 13.37 -0.96 2.47
N ALA A 60 14.65 -0.85 2.83
CA ALA A 60 15.31 -1.76 3.78
C ALA A 60 14.67 -1.70 5.18
N GLN A 61 14.05 -0.57 5.54
CA GLN A 61 13.33 -0.41 6.82
C GLN A 61 12.12 -1.36 6.95
N LEU A 62 11.56 -1.84 5.84
CA LEU A 62 10.43 -2.78 5.86
C LEU A 62 10.88 -4.23 6.11
N GLY A 63 12.17 -4.55 5.97
CA GLY A 63 12.69 -5.90 6.14
C GLY A 63 11.94 -6.93 5.29
N ALA A 64 11.25 -7.86 5.96
CA ALA A 64 10.42 -8.89 5.33
C ALA A 64 9.09 -8.35 4.77
N GLY A 65 8.67 -7.14 5.13
CA GLY A 65 7.41 -6.50 4.74
C GLY A 65 6.43 -6.35 5.92
N VAL A 66 5.22 -5.85 5.64
CA VAL A 66 4.15 -5.72 6.64
C VAL A 66 2.98 -6.64 6.27
N PRO A 67 2.49 -7.49 7.20
CA PRO A 67 1.37 -8.39 6.93
C PRO A 67 0.11 -7.65 6.48
N GLY A 68 -0.49 -8.13 5.40
CA GLY A 68 -1.70 -7.56 4.80
C GLY A 68 -1.44 -6.43 3.79
N THR A 69 -0.18 -6.04 3.57
CA THR A 69 0.18 -5.02 2.59
C THR A 69 0.64 -5.65 1.26
N ILE A 70 0.50 -4.93 0.16
CA ILE A 70 0.80 -5.44 -1.19
C ILE A 70 2.31 -5.47 -1.44
N GLY A 71 3.01 -4.40 -1.05
CA GLY A 71 4.41 -4.23 -1.43
C GLY A 71 4.97 -2.85 -1.14
N VAL A 72 6.17 -2.62 -1.66
CA VAL A 72 6.89 -1.35 -1.57
C VAL A 72 7.41 -0.90 -2.93
N VAL A 73 7.35 0.40 -3.16
CA VAL A 73 7.97 1.10 -4.30
C VAL A 73 9.01 2.08 -3.77
N SER A 74 10.16 2.13 -4.44
CA SER A 74 11.23 3.05 -4.10
C SER A 74 11.07 4.40 -4.80
N LYS A 75 11.27 5.49 -4.06
CA LYS A 75 11.38 6.84 -4.62
C LYS A 75 12.74 7.02 -5.34
N PRO A 76 12.81 7.83 -6.41
CA PRO A 76 11.72 8.59 -7.04
C PRO A 76 10.86 7.71 -7.95
N ILE A 77 9.54 7.95 -7.94
CA ILE A 77 8.56 7.27 -8.80
C ILE A 77 7.98 8.25 -9.82
N ALA A 78 7.85 7.83 -11.08
CA ALA A 78 7.19 8.65 -12.10
C ALA A 78 5.66 8.50 -11.99
N GLU A 79 4.89 9.51 -12.39
CA GLU A 79 3.42 9.46 -12.33
C GLU A 79 2.83 8.27 -13.10
N ARG A 80 3.43 7.90 -14.23
CA ARG A 80 3.05 6.70 -15.00
C ARG A 80 3.21 5.42 -14.18
N ASP A 81 4.35 5.29 -13.48
CA ASP A 81 4.67 4.10 -12.70
C ASP A 81 3.75 4.04 -11.47
N LEU A 82 3.44 5.21 -10.88
CA LEU A 82 2.50 5.33 -9.76
C LEU A 82 1.09 4.89 -10.18
N ARG A 83 0.65 5.26 -11.38
CA ARG A 83 -0.64 4.81 -11.92
C ARG A 83 -0.68 3.30 -12.07
N GLU A 84 0.35 2.68 -12.66
CA GLU A 84 0.41 1.22 -12.79
C GLU A 84 0.34 0.51 -11.44
N VAL A 85 0.98 1.08 -10.42
CA VAL A 85 0.97 0.57 -9.04
C VAL A 85 -0.43 0.63 -8.42
N VAL A 86 -1.15 1.74 -8.61
CA VAL A 86 -2.53 1.90 -8.12
C VAL A 86 -3.49 0.97 -8.87
N ASP A 87 -3.37 0.90 -10.20
CA ASP A 87 -4.20 0.02 -11.03
C ASP A 87 -4.00 -1.45 -10.66
N TYR A 88 -2.76 -1.86 -10.38
CA TYR A 88 -2.45 -3.19 -9.87
C TYR A 88 -3.07 -3.45 -8.49
N ALA A 89 -3.04 -2.48 -7.58
CA ALA A 89 -3.66 -2.63 -6.26
C ALA A 89 -5.20 -2.77 -6.34
N MET A 90 -5.84 -2.02 -7.24
CA MET A 90 -7.27 -2.17 -7.54
C MET A 90 -7.58 -3.57 -8.08
N ALA A 91 -6.80 -4.03 -9.08
CA ALA A 91 -6.97 -5.34 -9.65
C ALA A 91 -6.78 -6.45 -8.61
N LYS A 92 -5.78 -6.32 -7.73
CA LYS A 92 -5.52 -7.28 -6.66
C LYS A 92 -6.69 -7.33 -5.65
N ARG A 93 -7.28 -6.19 -5.33
CA ARG A 93 -8.48 -6.09 -4.48
C ARG A 93 -9.71 -6.73 -5.12
N ALA A 94 -9.87 -6.58 -6.43
CA ALA A 94 -10.94 -7.22 -7.21
C ALA A 94 -10.68 -8.70 -7.52
N GLU A 95 -9.62 -9.29 -6.96
CA GLU A 95 -9.15 -10.66 -7.26
C GLU A 95 -8.93 -10.90 -8.76
N ALA A 96 -8.67 -9.84 -9.52
CA ALA A 96 -8.42 -9.89 -10.94
C ALA A 96 -6.97 -10.28 -11.24
N ASP A 97 -6.77 -11.01 -12.35
CA ASP A 97 -5.43 -11.35 -12.80
C ASP A 97 -4.75 -10.12 -13.42
N ALA A 98 -3.81 -9.55 -12.67
CA ALA A 98 -3.02 -8.41 -13.09
C ALA A 98 -1.55 -8.69 -12.85
N ARG A 99 -0.70 -8.19 -13.76
CA ARG A 99 0.75 -8.33 -13.64
C ARG A 99 1.30 -7.24 -12.74
N PRO A 100 2.16 -7.58 -11.76
CA PRO A 100 2.78 -6.57 -10.92
C PRO A 100 3.68 -5.65 -11.76
N PRO A 101 3.61 -4.33 -11.56
CA PRO A 101 4.50 -3.39 -12.24
C PRO A 101 5.95 -3.62 -11.79
N ARG A 102 6.90 -3.39 -12.70
CA ARG A 102 8.32 -3.70 -12.48
C ARG A 102 8.95 -3.00 -11.27
N ARG A 103 8.39 -1.85 -10.87
CA ARG A 103 8.89 -1.05 -9.75
C ARG A 103 8.27 -1.42 -8.40
N LEU A 104 7.24 -2.27 -8.41
CA LEU A 104 6.60 -2.74 -7.20
C LEU A 104 7.28 -4.03 -6.74
N ARG A 105 7.95 -3.95 -5.59
CA ARG A 105 8.42 -5.12 -4.87
C ARG A 105 7.25 -5.66 -4.05
N LEU A 106 6.68 -6.77 -4.49
CA LEU A 106 5.64 -7.47 -3.77
C LEU A 106 6.16 -8.04 -2.46
N PHE A 107 5.26 -8.13 -1.50
CA PHE A 107 5.49 -8.83 -0.25
C PHE A 107 4.83 -10.21 -0.31
N ASP A 108 5.62 -11.25 -0.08
CA ASP A 108 5.13 -12.62 -0.05
C ASP A 108 4.64 -12.95 1.35
N TRP A 109 3.32 -12.90 1.53
CA TRP A 109 2.69 -13.38 2.75
C TRP A 109 2.07 -14.76 2.54
N PRO A 110 2.41 -15.77 3.35
CA PRO A 110 1.86 -17.13 3.24
C PRO A 110 0.36 -17.25 3.60
N GLY A 111 -0.41 -16.16 3.54
CA GLY A 111 -1.84 -16.15 3.90
C GLY A 111 -2.73 -15.29 2.98
N GLY A 112 -2.21 -14.77 1.87
CA GLY A 112 -2.99 -13.97 0.90
C GLY A 112 -3.70 -14.79 -0.18
N GLY A 113 -3.80 -16.10 0.00
CA GLY A 113 -4.53 -16.99 -0.89
C GLY A 113 -5.90 -17.27 -0.29
N THR A 114 -6.94 -16.75 -0.95
CA THR A 114 -8.26 -17.36 -1.01
C THR A 114 -8.08 -18.88 -0.99
N GLN A 115 -8.48 -19.54 0.10
CA GLN A 115 -8.67 -20.98 0.09
C GLN A 115 -9.76 -21.24 -0.94
N GLN A 116 -9.36 -21.71 -2.12
CA GLN A 116 -10.27 -22.25 -3.11
C GLN A 116 -10.90 -23.52 -2.53
N ALA A 117 -12.24 -23.52 -2.55
CA ALA A 117 -13.18 -24.64 -2.58
C ALA A 117 -12.63 -26.06 -2.36
N THR A 118 -13.18 -26.75 -1.36
CA THR A 118 -14.04 -27.95 -1.54
C THR A 118 -14.85 -28.16 -0.27
#